data_AF-A0A9R0Q5G8-F1
#
_entry.id   AF-A0A9R0Q5G8-F1
#
_cell.length_a   1.000
_cell.length_b   1.000
_cell.length_c   1.000
_cell.angle_alpha   90.00
_cell.angle_beta   90.00
_cell.angle_gamma   90.00
#
_symmetry.space_group_name_H-M   'P 1'
#
loop_
_entity.id
_entity.type
_entity.pdbx_description
1 polymer ?
#
loop_
_entity_poly.entity_id
_entity_poly.type
_entity_poly.pdbx_seq_one_letter_code
_entity_poly.pdbx_strand_id
1 'polypeptide(L)'
;MEKALDRQRILLRHLEPAAGASPAASAVSASVCAAGDSAAYHRGPCFADDVVIVAAYRTAICKAKRGSFKDTLPEDLLVPVFKALVDKTKLNPSEVGDIVVGTVLAPGSQRAIECRMAALYAGFPDTVPLKTVNRQCSSGLQAVADVAAAIKAGMYDIGIAAGVESMTVNKVNLVEKVNPKVELFAQARDCLLPMGLTSENVAQRFGITRMEQDQAAVESHRKAAAAVAAGKFKEEIVPVNTKIVDPKTGEEKEIVVSADDGIRSNTTLAVLSKLKPAFSKDGTTTAASK
;
A
#
# COMPACT_ATOMS: atom_id res chain seq x y z
N MET A 1 19.40 21.89 17.72
CA MET A 1 18.94 21.08 18.87
C MET A 1 17.60 21.57 19.39
N GLU A 2 17.47 22.87 19.63
CA GLU A 2 16.24 23.54 20.09
C GLU A 2 15.01 23.32 19.19
N LYS A 3 15.17 23.41 17.87
CA LYS A 3 14.10 23.12 16.89
C LYS A 3 13.62 21.66 16.88
N ALA A 4 14.44 20.71 17.32
CA ALA A 4 14.06 19.30 17.39
C ALA A 4 13.24 19.03 18.67
N LEU A 5 13.63 19.65 19.78
CA LEU A 5 12.89 19.60 21.04
C LEU A 5 11.51 20.25 20.91
N ASP A 6 11.42 21.36 20.16
CA ASP A 6 10.16 22.07 19.96
C ASP A 6 9.16 21.25 19.12
N ARG A 7 9.65 20.55 18.09
CA ARG A 7 8.85 19.59 17.30
C ARG A 7 8.35 18.43 18.16
N GLN A 8 9.20 17.91 19.04
CA GLN A 8 8.83 16.82 19.95
C GLN A 8 7.78 17.27 20.97
N ARG A 9 7.88 18.51 21.47
CA ARG A 9 6.93 19.09 22.43
C ARG A 9 5.54 19.27 21.84
N ILE A 10 5.46 19.74 20.59
CA ILE A 10 4.18 19.91 19.87
C ILE A 10 3.51 18.55 19.62
N LEU A 11 4.27 17.54 19.20
CA LEU A 11 3.76 16.18 18.97
C LEU A 11 3.22 15.54 20.24
N LEU A 12 3.90 15.71 21.38
CA LEU A 12 3.45 15.17 22.67
C LEU A 12 2.17 15.86 23.17
N ARG A 13 1.97 17.14 22.85
CA ARG A 13 0.77 17.89 23.26
C ARG A 13 -0.51 17.42 22.57
N HIS A 14 -0.39 16.81 21.39
CA HIS A 14 -1.52 16.18 20.69
C HIS A 14 -1.91 14.80 21.26
N LEU A 15 -1.12 14.26 22.18
CA LEU A 15 -1.33 12.96 22.83
C LEU A 15 -1.84 13.09 24.27
N GLU A 16 -1.96 14.32 24.80
CA GLU A 16 -2.54 14.56 26.13
C GLU A 16 -4.08 14.59 26.03
N PRO A 17 -4.81 13.76 26.79
CA PRO A 17 -6.27 13.85 26.83
C PRO A 17 -6.70 15.18 27.44
N ALA A 18 -7.68 15.84 26.84
CA ALA A 18 -8.21 17.11 27.33
C ALA A 18 -8.68 16.98 28.80
N ALA A 19 -8.13 17.80 29.68
CA ALA A 19 -8.46 17.78 31.10
C ALA A 19 -9.90 18.26 31.31
N GLY A 20 -10.81 17.32 31.62
CA GLY A 20 -12.14 17.64 32.13
C GLY A 20 -13.25 16.67 31.74
N ALA A 21 -13.23 15.43 32.26
CA ALA A 21 -14.43 14.61 32.46
C ALA A 21 -14.15 13.48 33.49
N SER A 22 -15.02 13.35 34.49
CA SER A 22 -14.99 12.33 35.57
C SER A 22 -15.77 11.05 35.16
N PRO A 23 -15.75 9.92 35.90
CA PRO A 23 -15.30 8.64 35.37
C PRO A 23 -16.44 7.63 35.23
N ALA A 24 -16.76 7.28 33.99
CA ALA A 24 -17.40 6.01 33.66
C ALA A 24 -17.05 5.69 32.20
N ALA A 25 -15.83 5.23 31.97
CA ALA A 25 -15.39 4.83 30.65
C ALA A 25 -14.51 3.60 30.78
N SER A 26 -14.87 2.54 30.08
CA SER A 26 -13.95 1.48 29.70
C SER A 26 -12.66 2.15 29.22
N ALA A 27 -11.56 1.92 29.93
CA ALA A 27 -10.29 2.52 29.60
C ALA A 27 -9.81 1.91 28.28
N VAL A 28 -10.18 2.54 27.16
CA VAL A 28 -9.56 2.26 25.87
C VAL A 28 -8.14 2.80 25.98
N SER A 29 -7.21 1.93 26.34
CA SER A 29 -5.80 2.26 26.41
C SER A 29 -5.22 2.23 24.99
N ALA A 30 -4.45 3.27 24.64
CA ALA A 30 -3.73 3.27 23.38
C ALA A 30 -2.63 2.20 23.43
N SER A 31 -2.78 1.14 22.62
CA SER A 31 -1.70 0.18 22.42
C SER A 31 -0.59 0.84 21.60
N VAL A 32 0.65 0.72 22.07
CA VAL A 32 1.84 1.26 21.39
C VAL A 32 1.99 0.54 20.05
N CYS A 33 1.83 1.26 18.94
CA CYS A 33 2.22 0.77 17.62
C CYS A 33 3.74 0.65 17.52
N ALA A 34 4.28 -0.49 17.94
CA ALA A 34 5.69 -0.85 17.86
C ALA A 34 5.95 -1.75 16.64
N ALA A 35 5.94 -1.17 15.44
CA ALA A 35 6.43 -1.85 14.25
C ALA A 35 7.97 -1.73 14.22
N GLY A 36 8.70 -2.83 14.45
CA GLY A 36 10.10 -2.93 14.03
C GLY A 36 11.12 -3.57 14.97
N ASP A 37 10.78 -3.91 16.22
CA ASP A 37 11.74 -4.55 17.14
C ASP A 37 11.14 -5.77 17.83
N SER A 38 11.35 -6.96 17.25
CA SER A 38 10.83 -8.22 17.75
C SER A 38 11.33 -8.58 19.16
N ALA A 39 12.45 -7.98 19.61
CA ALA A 39 13.01 -8.23 20.94
C ALA A 39 12.34 -7.38 22.03
N ALA A 40 11.70 -6.26 21.68
CA ALA A 40 10.98 -5.39 22.61
C ALA A 40 9.52 -5.80 22.82
N TYR A 41 9.08 -6.93 22.23
CA TYR A 41 7.80 -7.57 22.55
C TYR A 41 7.83 -8.08 24.00
N HIS A 42 7.56 -7.19 24.96
CA HIS A 42 6.87 -7.63 26.16
C HIS A 42 5.54 -8.21 25.68
N ARG A 43 5.47 -9.54 25.58
CA ARG A 43 4.21 -10.24 25.33
C ARG A 43 3.24 -9.78 26.41
N GLY A 44 2.31 -8.89 26.05
CA GLY A 44 1.14 -8.65 26.86
C GLY A 44 0.37 -9.96 27.04
N PRO A 45 -0.59 -10.02 27.96
CA PRO A 45 -1.53 -11.13 28.01
C PRO A 45 -2.14 -11.33 26.61
N CYS A 46 -1.99 -12.53 26.05
CA CYS A 46 -2.70 -12.92 24.84
C CYS A 46 -4.16 -13.18 25.22
N PHE A 47 -5.08 -12.42 24.64
CA PHE A 47 -6.50 -12.60 24.89
C PHE A 47 -7.14 -13.47 23.80
N ALA A 48 -8.18 -14.21 24.16
CA ALA A 48 -8.87 -15.10 23.22
C ALA A 48 -9.57 -14.35 22.08
N ASP A 49 -9.86 -13.07 22.28
CA ASP A 49 -10.53 -12.17 21.33
C ASP A 49 -9.53 -11.29 20.54
N ASP A 50 -8.23 -11.55 20.64
CA ASP A 50 -7.22 -10.89 19.82
C ASP A 50 -7.44 -11.17 18.32
N VAL A 51 -7.24 -10.16 17.48
CA VAL A 51 -7.34 -10.32 16.02
C VAL A 51 -5.93 -10.58 15.55
N VAL A 52 -5.74 -11.76 14.98
CA VAL A 52 -4.43 -12.26 14.57
C VAL A 52 -4.34 -12.33 13.05
N ILE A 53 -3.13 -12.13 12.53
CA ILE A 53 -2.81 -12.35 11.12
C ILE A 53 -2.18 -13.74 11.01
N VAL A 54 -2.89 -14.68 10.38
CA VAL A 54 -2.43 -16.08 10.23
C VAL A 54 -1.56 -16.28 8.98
N ALA A 55 -1.70 -15.40 7.98
CA ALA A 55 -0.95 -15.45 6.74
C ALA A 55 -0.94 -14.07 6.06
N ALA A 56 0.16 -13.75 5.36
CA ALA A 56 0.29 -12.53 4.58
C ALA A 56 1.19 -12.78 3.36
N TYR A 57 0.68 -12.49 2.18
CA TYR A 57 1.36 -12.72 0.90
C TYR A 57 1.16 -11.55 -0.04
N ARG A 58 2.03 -11.44 -1.04
CA ARG A 58 1.95 -10.45 -2.11
C ARG A 58 2.41 -11.04 -3.43
N THR A 59 2.07 -10.40 -4.52
CA THR A 59 2.77 -10.60 -5.79
C THR A 59 4.10 -9.86 -5.78
N ALA A 60 4.95 -10.13 -6.78
CA ALA A 60 6.05 -9.23 -7.10
C ALA A 60 5.52 -7.84 -7.50
N ILE A 61 6.25 -6.77 -7.20
CA ILE A 61 5.90 -5.42 -7.62
C ILE A 61 6.67 -5.10 -8.90
N CYS A 62 5.91 -4.85 -9.98
CA CYS A 62 6.46 -4.56 -11.30
C CYS A 62 6.21 -3.11 -11.71
N LYS A 63 7.14 -2.53 -12.48
CA LYS A 63 7.02 -1.18 -13.01
C LYS A 63 5.82 -1.08 -13.96
N ALA A 64 4.96 -0.09 -13.74
CA ALA A 64 3.86 0.20 -14.65
C ALA A 64 4.34 0.41 -16.10
N LYS A 65 3.54 -0.03 -17.07
CA LYS A 65 3.71 0.11 -18.54
C LYS A 65 4.89 -0.64 -19.18
N ARG A 66 5.96 -0.93 -18.44
CA ARG A 66 7.20 -1.52 -18.98
C ARG A 66 7.72 -2.73 -18.21
N GLY A 67 7.16 -2.99 -17.03
CA GLY A 67 7.54 -4.12 -16.19
C GLY A 67 6.84 -5.42 -16.59
N SER A 68 7.10 -6.46 -15.82
CA SER A 68 6.63 -7.82 -16.15
C SER A 68 5.12 -8.01 -16.08
N PHE A 69 4.39 -7.12 -15.39
CA PHE A 69 2.92 -7.11 -15.34
C PHE A 69 2.27 -6.09 -16.28
N LYS A 70 2.97 -5.64 -17.32
CA LYS A 70 2.40 -4.64 -18.25
C LYS A 70 1.18 -5.14 -19.03
N ASP A 71 1.03 -6.45 -19.21
CA ASP A 71 -0.10 -7.08 -19.93
C ASP A 71 -0.95 -7.97 -19.00
N THR A 72 -0.81 -7.81 -17.68
CA THR A 72 -1.55 -8.56 -16.66
C THR A 72 -2.71 -7.72 -16.11
N LEU A 73 -3.91 -8.30 -16.07
CA LEU A 73 -5.10 -7.63 -15.55
C LEU A 73 -5.14 -7.66 -14.00
N PRO A 74 -5.84 -6.73 -13.34
CA PRO A 74 -5.90 -6.66 -11.87
C PRO A 74 -6.39 -7.95 -11.20
N GLU A 75 -7.40 -8.61 -11.77
CA GLU A 75 -7.93 -9.87 -11.26
C GLU A 75 -6.88 -10.98 -11.25
N ASP A 76 -6.05 -11.07 -12.30
CA ASP A 76 -4.96 -12.05 -12.41
C ASP A 76 -3.80 -11.76 -11.43
N LEU A 77 -3.73 -10.55 -10.86
CA LEU A 77 -2.81 -10.22 -9.77
C LEU A 77 -3.37 -10.66 -8.40
N LEU A 78 -4.69 -10.66 -8.24
CA LEU A 78 -5.35 -11.08 -6.99
C LEU A 78 -5.51 -12.60 -6.88
N VAL A 79 -5.81 -13.29 -7.97
CA VAL A 79 -6.07 -14.74 -7.96
C VAL A 79 -4.94 -15.54 -7.31
N PRO A 80 -3.65 -15.32 -7.64
CA PRO A 80 -2.56 -16.11 -7.06
C PRO A 80 -2.43 -15.91 -5.55
N VAL A 81 -2.60 -14.68 -5.05
CA VAL A 81 -2.48 -14.40 -3.60
C VAL A 81 -3.65 -14.97 -2.81
N PHE A 82 -4.86 -14.95 -3.38
CA PHE A 82 -6.03 -15.61 -2.80
C PHE A 82 -5.87 -17.12 -2.74
N LYS A 83 -5.41 -17.76 -3.83
CA LYS A 83 -5.11 -19.19 -3.85
C LYS A 83 -4.02 -19.55 -2.85
N ALA A 84 -2.92 -18.79 -2.82
CA ALA A 84 -1.83 -19.03 -1.89
C ALA A 84 -2.25 -18.92 -0.42
N LEU A 85 -3.15 -17.97 -0.10
CA LEU A 85 -3.71 -17.85 1.24
C LEU A 85 -4.47 -19.11 1.64
N VAL A 86 -5.42 -19.56 0.81
CA VAL A 86 -6.19 -20.80 1.04
C VAL A 86 -5.28 -22.02 1.10
N ASP A 87 -4.35 -22.15 0.16
CA ASP A 87 -3.46 -23.30 0.06
C ASP A 87 -2.51 -23.43 1.25
N LYS A 88 -2.03 -22.32 1.81
CA LYS A 88 -1.08 -22.32 2.92
C LYS A 88 -1.76 -22.43 4.28
N THR A 89 -2.96 -21.88 4.44
CA THR A 89 -3.73 -22.01 5.69
C THR A 89 -4.58 -23.28 5.74
N LYS A 90 -4.86 -23.91 4.59
CA LYS A 90 -5.83 -25.02 4.44
C LYS A 90 -7.24 -24.65 4.88
N LEU A 91 -7.55 -23.35 4.90
CA LEU A 91 -8.86 -22.83 5.21
C LEU A 91 -9.89 -23.26 4.15
N ASN A 92 -11.08 -23.67 4.56
CA ASN A 92 -12.19 -23.81 3.63
C ASN A 92 -12.66 -22.41 3.20
N PRO A 93 -12.62 -22.05 1.88
CA PRO A 93 -12.98 -20.71 1.43
C PRO A 93 -14.37 -20.23 1.86
N SER A 94 -15.32 -21.14 2.09
CA SER A 94 -16.67 -20.81 2.57
C SER A 94 -16.74 -20.29 4.01
N GLU A 95 -15.67 -20.44 4.81
CA GLU A 95 -15.60 -19.93 6.19
C GLU A 95 -15.24 -18.43 6.25
N VAL A 96 -14.85 -17.82 5.13
CA VAL A 96 -14.54 -16.39 5.06
C VAL A 96 -15.82 -15.57 5.12
N GLY A 97 -15.95 -14.73 6.14
CA GLY A 97 -17.12 -13.87 6.35
C GLY A 97 -17.14 -12.62 5.49
N ASP A 98 -15.99 -12.07 5.09
CA ASP A 98 -15.88 -10.94 4.16
C ASP A 98 -14.49 -10.85 3.51
N ILE A 99 -14.45 -10.32 2.29
CA ILE A 99 -13.22 -9.95 1.59
C ILE A 99 -13.25 -8.45 1.36
N VAL A 100 -12.29 -7.73 1.94
CA VAL A 100 -12.14 -6.27 1.76
C VAL A 100 -10.91 -6.00 0.92
N VAL A 101 -11.10 -5.38 -0.25
CA VAL A 101 -10.00 -5.07 -1.18
C VAL A 101 -9.74 -3.57 -1.26
N GLY A 102 -8.55 -3.16 -0.82
CA GLY A 102 -8.06 -1.80 -0.97
C GLY A 102 -7.62 -1.51 -2.40
N THR A 103 -8.20 -0.46 -3.01
CA THR A 103 -7.96 -0.13 -4.42
C THR A 103 -8.28 1.33 -4.71
N VAL A 104 -7.61 1.96 -5.68
CA VAL A 104 -7.73 3.41 -5.90
C VAL A 104 -8.19 3.78 -7.30
N LEU A 105 -7.46 3.37 -8.36
CA LEU A 105 -7.53 4.06 -9.65
C LEU A 105 -8.70 3.64 -10.55
N ALA A 106 -9.17 2.40 -10.44
CA ALA A 106 -10.23 1.91 -11.31
C ALA A 106 -11.61 2.48 -10.94
N PRO A 107 -12.54 2.59 -11.92
CA PRO A 107 -13.92 2.98 -11.65
C PRO A 107 -14.57 2.03 -10.64
N GLY A 108 -15.26 2.58 -9.64
CA GLY A 108 -15.70 1.84 -8.46
C GLY A 108 -16.43 0.52 -8.75
N SER A 109 -17.52 0.57 -9.54
CA SER A 109 -18.29 -0.65 -9.87
C SER A 109 -17.47 -1.66 -10.68
N GLN A 110 -16.67 -1.18 -11.64
CA GLN A 110 -15.81 -2.05 -12.44
C GLN A 110 -14.80 -2.77 -11.54
N ARG A 111 -14.11 -2.07 -10.65
CA ARG A 111 -13.12 -2.69 -9.76
C ARG A 111 -13.75 -3.67 -8.78
N ALA A 112 -14.94 -3.38 -8.26
CA ALA A 112 -15.67 -4.32 -7.42
C ALA A 112 -16.00 -5.62 -8.19
N ILE A 113 -16.40 -5.51 -9.47
CA ILE A 113 -16.62 -6.65 -10.36
C ILE A 113 -15.32 -7.42 -10.60
N GLU A 114 -14.21 -6.76 -10.94
CA GLU A 114 -12.88 -7.37 -11.11
C GLU A 114 -12.43 -8.15 -9.86
N CYS A 115 -12.57 -7.55 -8.67
CA CYS A 115 -12.22 -8.21 -7.42
C CYS A 115 -13.13 -9.41 -7.13
N ARG A 116 -14.43 -9.31 -7.46
CA ARG A 116 -15.37 -10.42 -7.33
C ARG A 116 -15.04 -11.57 -8.29
N MET A 117 -14.69 -11.26 -9.54
CA MET A 117 -14.21 -12.26 -10.50
C MET A 117 -12.96 -12.95 -9.97
N ALA A 118 -11.99 -12.20 -9.42
CA ALA A 118 -10.78 -12.76 -8.84
C ALA A 118 -11.06 -13.73 -7.67
N ALA A 119 -11.99 -13.39 -6.77
CA ALA A 119 -12.38 -14.27 -5.68
C ALA A 119 -13.00 -15.58 -6.22
N LEU A 120 -13.90 -15.49 -7.21
CA LEU A 120 -14.51 -16.66 -7.85
C LEU A 120 -13.47 -17.52 -8.59
N TYR A 121 -12.54 -16.92 -9.33
CA TYR A 121 -11.43 -17.61 -10.00
C TYR A 121 -10.47 -18.29 -9.01
N ALA A 122 -10.38 -17.76 -7.79
CA ALA A 122 -9.60 -18.34 -6.69
C ALA A 122 -10.34 -19.47 -5.95
N GLY A 123 -11.62 -19.73 -6.25
CA GLY A 123 -12.41 -20.82 -5.66
C GLY A 123 -13.22 -20.43 -4.44
N PHE A 124 -13.37 -19.14 -4.13
CA PHE A 124 -14.34 -18.69 -3.13
C PHE A 124 -15.77 -18.87 -3.66
N PRO A 125 -16.70 -19.40 -2.86
CA PRO A 125 -18.09 -19.55 -3.28
C PRO A 125 -18.81 -18.20 -3.36
N ASP A 126 -19.96 -18.19 -4.02
CA ASP A 126 -20.79 -17.00 -4.16
C ASP A 126 -21.36 -16.48 -2.83
N THR A 127 -21.40 -17.33 -1.79
CA THR A 127 -21.81 -16.97 -0.43
C THR A 127 -20.82 -16.05 0.29
N VAL A 128 -19.55 -15.98 -0.13
CA VAL A 128 -18.56 -15.09 0.49
C VAL A 128 -18.73 -13.68 -0.08
N PRO A 129 -19.07 -12.67 0.73
CA PRO A 129 -19.22 -11.31 0.24
C PRO A 129 -17.86 -10.66 -0.03
N LEU A 130 -17.88 -9.61 -0.86
CA LEU A 130 -16.69 -8.82 -1.16
C LEU A 130 -17.07 -7.35 -1.31
N LYS A 131 -16.23 -6.47 -0.77
CA LYS A 131 -16.30 -5.03 -1.01
C LYS A 131 -14.92 -4.44 -1.32
N THR A 132 -14.93 -3.30 -2.00
CA THR A 132 -13.72 -2.49 -2.23
C THR A 132 -13.73 -1.26 -1.34
N VAL A 133 -12.57 -0.87 -0.81
CA VAL A 133 -12.40 0.37 -0.04
C VAL A 133 -11.40 1.30 -0.71
N ASN A 134 -11.69 2.59 -0.69
CA ASN A 134 -10.81 3.63 -1.22
C ASN A 134 -10.53 4.70 -0.15
N ARG A 135 -9.32 4.62 0.43
CA ARG A 135 -8.68 5.68 1.22
C ARG A 135 -7.31 6.03 0.61
N GLN A 136 -7.29 6.23 -0.71
CA GLN A 136 -6.10 6.60 -1.48
C GLN A 136 -4.92 5.65 -1.19
N CYS A 137 -3.70 6.17 -1.00
CA CYS A 137 -2.50 5.35 -0.76
C CYS A 137 -2.59 4.42 0.46
N SER A 138 -3.57 4.63 1.35
CA SER A 138 -3.80 3.78 2.53
C SER A 138 -4.85 2.69 2.32
N SER A 139 -5.49 2.58 1.15
CA SER A 139 -6.61 1.65 0.94
C SER A 139 -6.32 0.19 1.34
N GLY A 140 -5.12 -0.32 1.05
CA GLY A 140 -4.76 -1.68 1.45
C GLY A 140 -4.69 -1.86 2.97
N LEU A 141 -4.16 -0.86 3.68
CA LEU A 141 -4.13 -0.87 5.15
C LEU A 141 -5.52 -0.61 5.74
N GLN A 142 -6.35 0.22 5.09
CA GLN A 142 -7.73 0.42 5.51
C GLN A 142 -8.53 -0.89 5.41
N ALA A 143 -8.30 -1.70 4.38
CA ALA A 143 -8.93 -3.02 4.28
C ALA A 143 -8.57 -3.92 5.48
N VAL A 144 -7.31 -3.91 5.93
CA VAL A 144 -6.88 -4.62 7.14
C VAL A 144 -7.62 -4.10 8.37
N ALA A 145 -7.72 -2.78 8.52
CA ALA A 145 -8.42 -2.16 9.64
C ALA A 145 -9.92 -2.49 9.65
N ASP A 146 -10.57 -2.48 8.48
CA ASP A 146 -12.00 -2.78 8.33
C ASP A 146 -12.31 -4.24 8.68
N VAL A 147 -11.47 -5.20 8.23
CA VAL A 147 -11.59 -6.61 8.59
C VAL A 147 -11.38 -6.81 10.09
N ALA A 148 -10.32 -6.23 10.65
CA ALA A 148 -10.06 -6.34 12.08
C ALA A 148 -11.20 -5.77 12.93
N ALA A 149 -11.75 -4.61 12.53
CA ALA A 149 -12.88 -3.99 13.21
C ALA A 149 -14.15 -4.85 13.12
N ALA A 150 -14.42 -5.47 11.98
CA ALA A 150 -15.58 -6.34 11.80
C ALA A 150 -15.47 -7.63 12.62
N ILE A 151 -14.28 -8.23 12.73
CA ILE A 151 -14.02 -9.37 13.62
C ILE A 151 -14.24 -8.95 15.08
N LYS A 152 -13.66 -7.82 15.49
CA LYS A 152 -13.87 -7.25 16.84
C LYS A 152 -15.34 -6.97 17.15
N ALA A 153 -16.11 -6.56 16.16
CA ALA A 153 -17.54 -6.29 16.30
C ALA A 153 -18.41 -7.55 16.30
N GLY A 154 -17.82 -8.75 16.12
CA GLY A 154 -18.55 -10.01 16.07
C GLY A 154 -19.38 -10.20 14.80
N MET A 155 -19.01 -9.54 13.69
CA MET A 155 -19.71 -9.71 12.41
C MET A 155 -19.35 -11.04 11.71
N TYR A 156 -18.11 -11.50 11.91
CA TYR A 156 -17.58 -12.78 11.43
C TYR A 156 -16.24 -13.07 12.14
N ASP A 157 -15.78 -14.32 12.12
CA ASP A 157 -14.54 -14.72 12.80
C ASP A 157 -13.31 -14.68 11.88
N ILE A 158 -13.52 -14.82 10.57
CA ILE A 158 -12.46 -14.90 9.55
C ILE A 158 -12.78 -13.91 8.42
N GLY A 159 -11.82 -13.05 8.07
CA GLY A 159 -11.93 -12.15 6.93
C GLY A 159 -10.60 -12.03 6.18
N ILE A 160 -10.67 -11.64 4.92
CA ILE A 160 -9.50 -11.39 4.08
C ILE A 160 -9.40 -9.90 3.81
N ALA A 161 -8.27 -9.32 4.19
CA ALA A 161 -7.87 -7.98 3.77
C ALA A 161 -6.85 -8.07 2.64
N ALA A 162 -7.15 -7.43 1.52
CA ALA A 162 -6.30 -7.44 0.33
C ALA A 162 -6.10 -6.03 -0.22
N GLY A 163 -5.19 -5.91 -1.19
CA GLY A 163 -5.03 -4.70 -1.98
C GLY A 163 -4.58 -5.03 -3.40
N VAL A 164 -5.07 -4.27 -4.38
CA VAL A 164 -4.67 -4.44 -5.77
C VAL A 164 -4.61 -3.09 -6.48
N GLU A 165 -3.60 -2.95 -7.34
CA GLU A 165 -3.55 -1.85 -8.28
C GLU A 165 -2.83 -2.25 -9.57
N SER A 166 -3.37 -1.83 -10.71
CA SER A 166 -2.68 -1.89 -12.00
C SER A 166 -2.60 -0.49 -12.58
N MET A 167 -1.49 0.19 -12.29
CA MET A 167 -1.21 1.51 -12.87
C MET A 167 -0.89 1.46 -14.37
N THR A 168 -0.78 0.26 -14.95
CA THR A 168 -0.69 0.07 -16.40
C THR A 168 -2.06 0.18 -17.04
N VAL A 169 -3.06 -0.51 -16.47
CA VAL A 169 -4.45 -0.53 -16.95
C VAL A 169 -5.15 0.79 -16.60
N ASN A 170 -5.04 1.24 -15.35
CA ASN A 170 -5.67 2.45 -14.87
C ASN A 170 -4.65 3.58 -14.79
N LYS A 171 -4.93 4.68 -15.49
CA LYS A 171 -4.10 5.88 -15.43
C LYS A 171 -4.38 6.62 -14.12
N VAL A 172 -3.34 7.24 -13.56
CA VAL A 172 -3.52 8.30 -12.55
C VAL A 172 -4.13 9.49 -13.26
N ASN A 173 -5.46 9.49 -13.36
CA ASN A 173 -6.22 10.56 -14.00
C ASN A 173 -6.53 11.67 -13.00
N LEU A 174 -6.53 12.90 -13.50
CA LEU A 174 -7.16 14.02 -12.85
C LEU A 174 -8.67 13.75 -12.76
N VAL A 175 -9.30 14.26 -11.71
CA VAL A 175 -10.76 14.23 -11.56
C VAL A 175 -11.40 14.79 -12.84
N GLU A 176 -12.16 13.97 -13.57
CA GLU A 176 -12.70 14.34 -14.90
C GLU A 176 -13.60 15.57 -14.84
N LYS A 177 -14.31 15.75 -13.72
CA LYS A 177 -15.20 16.90 -13.47
C LYS A 177 -14.93 17.46 -12.09
N VAL A 178 -14.39 18.67 -12.04
CA VAL A 178 -14.16 19.41 -10.80
C VAL A 178 -15.33 20.39 -10.60
N ASN A 179 -15.89 20.44 -9.40
CA ASN A 179 -16.91 21.42 -9.05
C ASN A 179 -16.28 22.82 -8.98
N PRO A 180 -16.76 23.84 -9.72
CA PRO A 180 -16.19 25.19 -9.69
C PRO A 180 -16.11 25.83 -8.30
N LYS A 181 -16.91 25.34 -7.33
CA LYS A 181 -16.83 25.76 -5.93
C LYS A 181 -15.45 25.55 -5.29
N VAL A 182 -14.55 24.74 -5.87
CA VAL A 182 -13.17 24.61 -5.36
C VAL A 182 -12.45 25.95 -5.30
N GLU A 183 -12.79 26.91 -6.17
CA GLU A 183 -12.19 28.26 -6.12
C GLU A 183 -12.62 29.07 -4.91
N LEU A 184 -13.70 28.68 -4.24
CA LEU A 184 -14.22 29.34 -3.05
C LEU A 184 -13.56 28.80 -1.77
N PHE A 185 -12.97 27.60 -1.81
CA PHE A 185 -12.44 26.92 -0.63
C PHE A 185 -11.00 26.44 -0.89
N ALA A 186 -10.01 27.17 -0.37
CA ALA A 186 -8.60 26.87 -0.59
C ALA A 186 -8.24 25.40 -0.27
N GLN A 187 -8.74 24.85 0.83
CA GLN A 187 -8.51 23.45 1.21
C GLN A 187 -9.10 22.45 0.21
N ALA A 188 -10.24 22.76 -0.40
CA ALA A 188 -10.83 21.91 -1.43
C ALA A 188 -10.01 21.97 -2.73
N ARG A 189 -9.48 23.15 -3.07
CA ARG A 189 -8.56 23.30 -4.20
C ARG A 189 -7.24 22.56 -3.98
N ASP A 190 -6.72 22.56 -2.76
CA ASP A 190 -5.49 21.85 -2.40
C ASP A 190 -5.60 20.33 -2.59
N CYS A 191 -6.81 19.75 -2.50
CA CYS A 191 -7.06 18.34 -2.83
C CYS A 191 -6.76 17.98 -4.29
N LEU A 192 -6.67 18.97 -5.19
CA LEU A 192 -6.36 18.79 -6.60
C LEU A 192 -4.86 18.90 -6.90
N LEU A 193 -4.03 19.23 -5.89
CA LEU A 193 -2.59 19.32 -6.07
C LEU A 193 -2.02 17.95 -6.44
N PRO A 194 -1.22 17.86 -7.52
CA PRO A 194 -0.44 16.66 -7.80
C PRO A 194 0.42 16.29 -6.58
N MET A 195 0.46 15.01 -6.22
CA MET A 195 1.24 14.53 -5.08
C MET A 195 2.74 14.86 -5.20
N GLY A 196 3.25 14.97 -6.42
CA GLY A 196 4.62 15.44 -6.65
C GLY A 196 4.85 16.88 -6.18
N LEU A 197 3.87 17.78 -6.35
CA LEU A 197 3.97 19.15 -5.85
C LEU A 197 3.80 19.24 -4.34
N THR A 198 3.00 18.36 -3.74
CA THR A 198 2.92 18.29 -2.26
C THR A 198 4.25 17.79 -1.67
N SER A 199 4.96 16.89 -2.35
CA SER A 199 6.33 16.48 -2.00
C SER A 199 7.31 17.66 -2.00
N GLU A 200 7.30 18.48 -3.07
CA GLU A 200 8.12 19.70 -3.13
C GLU A 200 7.77 20.70 -2.02
N ASN A 201 6.47 20.90 -1.75
CA ASN A 201 6.01 21.77 -0.67
C ASN A 201 6.53 21.32 0.69
N VAL A 202 6.54 20.00 0.97
CA VAL A 202 7.10 19.43 2.20
C VAL A 202 8.61 19.66 2.24
N ALA A 203 9.32 19.34 1.15
CA ALA A 203 10.77 19.50 1.08
C ALA A 203 11.18 20.96 1.34
N GLN A 204 10.52 21.92 0.69
CA GLN A 204 10.78 23.34 0.86
C GLN A 204 10.47 23.82 2.28
N ARG A 205 9.28 23.49 2.82
CA ARG A 205 8.83 23.97 4.14
C ARG A 205 9.69 23.43 5.28
N PHE A 206 10.13 22.19 5.18
CA PHE A 206 10.89 21.53 6.23
C PHE A 206 12.41 21.52 6.00
N GLY A 207 12.88 22.06 4.88
CA GLY A 207 14.30 22.18 4.55
C GLY A 207 14.95 20.84 4.19
N ILE A 208 14.22 19.93 3.55
CA ILE A 208 14.72 18.62 3.13
C ILE A 208 15.50 18.79 1.84
N THR A 209 16.82 18.62 1.92
CA THR A 209 17.72 18.86 0.81
C THR A 209 17.59 17.78 -0.27
N ARG A 210 17.95 18.11 -1.51
CA ARG A 210 18.07 17.14 -2.60
C ARG A 210 19.00 15.97 -2.25
N MET A 211 20.09 16.25 -1.54
CA MET A 211 21.05 15.23 -1.11
C MET A 211 20.40 14.23 -0.14
N GLU A 212 19.62 14.70 0.83
CA GLU A 212 18.90 13.81 1.76
C GLU A 212 17.86 12.94 1.03
N GLN A 213 17.12 13.51 0.09
CA GLN A 213 16.15 12.78 -0.73
C GLN A 213 16.83 11.69 -1.57
N ASP A 214 17.92 12.02 -2.28
CA ASP A 214 18.67 11.07 -3.09
C ASP A 214 19.34 9.99 -2.22
N GLN A 215 19.86 10.36 -1.04
CA GLN A 215 20.47 9.41 -0.11
C GLN A 215 19.43 8.40 0.41
N ALA A 216 18.21 8.84 0.70
CA ALA A 216 17.12 7.93 1.07
C ALA A 216 16.78 6.94 -0.06
N ALA A 217 16.77 7.40 -1.32
CA ALA A 217 16.53 6.54 -2.48
C ALA A 217 17.66 5.52 -2.71
N VAL A 218 18.93 5.93 -2.57
CA VAL A 218 20.10 5.03 -2.61
C VAL A 218 19.95 3.95 -1.54
N GLU A 219 19.66 4.36 -0.31
CA GLU A 219 19.55 3.43 0.82
C GLU A 219 18.37 2.45 0.65
N SER A 220 17.24 2.92 0.12
CA SER A 220 16.10 2.07 -0.23
C SER A 220 16.49 0.97 -1.23
N HIS A 221 17.12 1.34 -2.34
CA HIS A 221 17.57 0.37 -3.33
C HIS A 221 18.65 -0.59 -2.81
N ARG A 222 19.57 -0.10 -1.98
CA ARG A 222 20.61 -0.91 -1.34
C ARG A 222 20.00 -1.97 -0.41
N LYS A 223 19.07 -1.58 0.47
CA LYS A 223 18.37 -2.50 1.38
C LYS A 223 17.55 -3.53 0.60
N ALA A 224 16.81 -3.10 -0.42
CA ALA A 224 16.00 -4.00 -1.24
C ALA A 224 16.88 -5.02 -1.99
N ALA A 225 17.98 -4.58 -2.60
CA ALA A 225 18.92 -5.47 -3.28
C ALA A 225 19.55 -6.50 -2.31
N ALA A 226 19.93 -6.07 -1.11
CA ALA A 226 20.44 -6.96 -0.07
C ALA A 226 19.37 -7.97 0.41
N ALA A 227 18.11 -7.56 0.55
CA ALA A 227 17.00 -8.44 0.92
C ALA A 227 16.74 -9.51 -0.15
N VAL A 228 16.78 -9.13 -1.44
CA VAL A 228 16.68 -10.07 -2.56
C VAL A 228 17.84 -11.06 -2.56
N ALA A 229 19.08 -10.58 -2.43
CA ALA A 229 20.27 -11.45 -2.41
C ALA A 229 20.24 -12.44 -1.23
N ALA A 230 19.70 -12.02 -0.09
CA ALA A 230 19.51 -12.86 1.09
C ALA A 230 18.23 -13.73 1.02
N GLY A 231 17.42 -13.63 -0.03
CA GLY A 231 16.20 -14.41 -0.20
C GLY A 231 15.05 -14.05 0.74
N LYS A 232 15.06 -12.87 1.37
CA LYS A 232 14.08 -12.47 2.40
C LYS A 232 12.65 -12.34 1.89
N PHE A 233 12.46 -12.12 0.59
CA PHE A 233 11.12 -12.00 -0.02
C PHE A 233 10.54 -13.32 -0.52
N LYS A 234 11.28 -14.44 -0.43
CA LYS A 234 10.84 -15.74 -0.97
C LYS A 234 9.57 -16.27 -0.30
N GLU A 235 9.38 -15.95 0.97
CA GLU A 235 8.22 -16.44 1.75
C GLU A 235 6.94 -15.64 1.51
N GLU A 236 7.07 -14.34 1.24
CA GLU A 236 5.94 -13.42 1.03
C GLU A 236 5.53 -13.29 -0.44
N ILE A 237 6.44 -13.49 -1.41
CA ILE A 237 6.12 -13.40 -2.84
C ILE A 237 5.49 -14.69 -3.35
N VAL A 238 4.27 -14.59 -3.88
CA VAL A 238 3.61 -15.63 -4.67
C VAL A 238 3.95 -15.43 -6.14
N PRO A 239 4.55 -16.43 -6.81
CA PRO A 239 4.80 -16.36 -8.25
C PRO A 239 3.50 -16.23 -9.04
N VAL A 240 3.51 -15.38 -10.07
CA VAL A 240 2.37 -15.15 -10.95
C VAL A 240 2.69 -15.67 -12.34
N ASN A 241 1.91 -16.65 -12.81
CA ASN A 241 1.96 -17.11 -14.19
C ASN A 241 1.13 -16.14 -15.03
N THR A 242 1.75 -15.51 -16.02
CA THR A 242 1.11 -14.51 -16.88
C THR A 242 1.78 -14.49 -18.24
N LYS A 243 1.46 -13.48 -19.06
CA LYS A 243 2.04 -13.29 -20.39
C LYS A 243 2.60 -11.90 -20.56
N ILE A 244 3.56 -11.79 -21.46
CA ILE A 244 4.00 -10.52 -22.04
C ILE A 244 3.72 -10.55 -23.53
N VAL A 245 3.17 -9.45 -24.04
CA VAL A 245 2.93 -9.22 -25.47
C VAL A 245 4.07 -8.39 -26.04
N ASP A 246 4.70 -8.87 -27.12
CA ASP A 246 5.66 -8.08 -27.88
C ASP A 246 4.92 -6.93 -28.61
N PRO A 247 5.30 -5.66 -28.37
CA PRO A 247 4.58 -4.52 -28.94
C PRO A 247 4.77 -4.36 -30.45
N LYS A 248 5.75 -5.03 -31.06
CA LYS A 248 6.04 -4.99 -32.51
C LYS A 248 5.36 -6.14 -33.25
N THR A 249 5.41 -7.36 -32.71
CA THR A 249 4.89 -8.56 -33.40
C THR A 249 3.49 -8.97 -32.93
N GLY A 250 3.07 -8.54 -31.74
CA GLY A 250 1.85 -9.01 -31.09
C GLY A 250 1.96 -10.43 -30.52
N GLU A 251 3.15 -11.04 -30.56
CA GLU A 251 3.37 -12.39 -30.04
C GLU A 251 3.25 -12.40 -28.51
N GLU A 252 2.51 -13.39 -27.99
CA GLU A 252 2.36 -13.60 -26.56
C GLU A 252 3.37 -14.62 -26.06
N LYS A 253 4.12 -14.26 -25.01
CA LYS A 253 5.05 -15.16 -24.34
C LYS A 253 4.63 -15.36 -22.90
N GLU A 254 4.40 -16.62 -22.52
CA GLU A 254 4.19 -16.99 -21.13
C GLU A 254 5.45 -16.75 -20.29
N ILE A 255 5.24 -16.20 -19.10
CA ILE A 255 6.29 -15.94 -18.12
C ILE A 255 5.79 -16.24 -16.70
N VAL A 256 6.74 -16.50 -15.81
CA VAL A 256 6.49 -16.57 -14.37
C VAL A 256 7.19 -15.40 -13.71
N VAL A 257 6.43 -14.55 -13.03
CA VAL A 257 6.96 -13.38 -12.31
C VAL A 257 7.07 -13.71 -10.83
N SER A 258 8.29 -13.73 -10.31
CA SER A 258 8.61 -14.09 -8.92
C SER A 258 9.59 -13.14 -8.23
N ALA A 259 9.89 -11.99 -8.84
CA ALA A 259 10.81 -11.00 -8.29
C ALA A 259 10.40 -9.57 -8.65
N ASP A 260 10.65 -8.64 -7.74
CA ASP A 260 10.37 -7.21 -7.94
C ASP A 260 11.30 -6.62 -9.03
N ASP A 261 10.73 -6.10 -10.12
CA ASP A 261 11.52 -5.60 -11.27
C ASP A 261 11.97 -4.13 -11.14
N GLY A 262 11.57 -3.48 -10.04
CA GLY A 262 11.82 -2.07 -9.75
C GLY A 262 13.19 -1.79 -9.12
N ILE A 263 13.86 -2.81 -8.56
CA ILE A 263 15.10 -2.65 -7.79
C ILE A 263 16.27 -2.30 -8.73
N ARG A 264 17.11 -1.34 -8.35
CA ARG A 264 18.29 -0.88 -9.10
C ARG A 264 19.51 -0.88 -8.18
N SER A 265 20.24 -1.98 -8.15
CA SER A 265 21.40 -2.20 -7.26
C SER A 265 22.56 -1.24 -7.51
N ASN A 266 22.64 -0.66 -8.72
CA ASN A 266 23.64 0.31 -9.12
C ASN A 266 23.25 1.77 -8.81
N THR A 267 22.17 2.01 -8.06
CA THR A 267 21.75 3.35 -7.65
C THR A 267 22.79 3.98 -6.73
N THR A 268 23.31 5.15 -7.11
CA THR A 268 24.29 5.92 -6.33
C THR A 268 23.91 7.40 -6.36
N LEU A 269 24.42 8.19 -5.40
CA LEU A 269 24.23 9.64 -5.41
C LEU A 269 24.68 10.29 -6.72
N ALA A 270 25.80 9.82 -7.31
CA ALA A 270 26.31 10.33 -8.57
C ALA A 270 25.41 10.03 -9.78
N VAL A 271 24.63 8.93 -9.73
CA VAL A 271 23.63 8.61 -10.74
C VAL A 271 22.37 9.45 -10.52
N LEU A 272 21.91 9.56 -9.26
CA LEU A 272 20.69 10.28 -8.93
C LEU A 272 20.82 11.79 -9.12
N SER A 273 21.98 12.39 -8.82
CA SER A 273 22.22 13.82 -8.99
C SER A 273 22.07 14.32 -10.42
N LYS A 274 22.18 13.43 -11.42
CA LYS A 274 21.98 13.73 -12.84
C LYS A 274 20.50 13.80 -13.23
N LEU A 275 19.59 13.33 -12.38
CA LEU A 275 18.16 13.32 -12.66
C LEU A 275 17.58 14.73 -12.51
N LYS A 276 16.77 15.10 -13.51
CA LYS A 276 16.02 16.35 -13.53
C LYS A 276 14.82 16.25 -12.55
N PRO A 277 14.42 17.38 -11.95
CA PRO A 277 13.17 17.46 -11.20
C PRO A 277 11.97 17.00 -12.02
N ALA A 278 11.02 16.32 -11.38
CA ALA A 278 9.90 15.67 -12.07
C ALA A 278 8.62 16.51 -12.12
N PHE A 279 8.47 17.51 -11.24
CA PHE A 279 7.18 18.21 -11.04
C PHE A 279 7.25 19.73 -11.13
N SER A 280 8.38 20.33 -10.78
CA SER A 280 8.62 21.78 -10.94
C SER A 280 10.03 22.02 -11.48
N LYS A 281 10.24 23.13 -12.19
CA LYS A 281 11.52 23.43 -12.87
C LYS A 281 12.69 23.51 -11.89
N ASP A 282 12.46 24.11 -10.73
CA ASP A 282 13.45 24.35 -9.69
C ASP A 282 13.26 23.41 -8.48
N GLY A 283 12.49 22.34 -8.68
CA GLY A 283 12.20 21.35 -7.65
C GLY A 283 13.37 20.45 -7.29
N THR A 284 13.17 19.62 -6.28
CA THR A 284 14.14 18.65 -5.78
C THR A 284 13.66 17.20 -5.94
N THR A 285 12.35 16.98 -6.04
CA THR A 285 11.74 15.68 -6.25
C THR A 285 12.01 15.18 -7.68
N THR A 286 12.65 14.01 -7.80
CA THR A 286 12.94 13.39 -9.09
C THR A 286 12.19 12.08 -9.29
N ALA A 287 12.32 11.45 -10.46
CA ALA A 287 11.74 10.13 -10.70
C ALA A 287 12.23 9.04 -9.73
N ALA A 288 13.38 9.22 -9.08
CA ALA A 288 13.96 8.26 -8.13
C ALA A 288 13.63 8.58 -6.66
N SER A 289 13.18 9.80 -6.37
CA SER A 289 12.96 10.33 -5.00
C SER A 289 11.57 10.94 -4.83
N LYS A 290 10.61 10.52 -5.66
CA LYS A 290 9.20 10.93 -5.64
C LYS A 290 8.32 10.05 -4.76
#